data_AF-A0A846DHE6-F1
#
_entry.id   AF-A0A846DHE6-F1
#
_cell.length_a   1.000
_cell.length_b   1.000
_cell.length_c   1.000
_cell.angle_alpha   90.00
_cell.angle_beta   90.00
_cell.angle_gamma   90.00
#
_symmetry.space_group_name_H-M   'P 1'
#
loop_
_entity.id
_entity.type
_entity.pdbx_description
1 polymer ?
#
loop_
_entity_poly.entity_id
_entity_poly.type
_entity_poly.pdbx_seq_one_letter_code
_entity_poly.pdbx_strand_id
1 'polypeptide(L)'
;MQSDYHWWEDYGVPDQIQKNTYLSRYVEPPRASVKHVVFLASGQRLGKIKDNLITGQRDEDKFKKRESSRNLEISTESLAFRLFDEGIYSTDDTFAALAFDARFNWGFSKRNKSDIVNAYFAWLKSKFESNNLQSVYLAGHSRGGALVLRLAKKFQEEFPNVAVIVDAFDPVPNKTIRGELGAFNSSIDNPVANFPRDTALSENKGNWAWKSNLRTYYGHKKNFSVFNMLIGGKIFGLAQETRAIKSPTRR
;
A
#
# COMPACT_ATOMS: atom_id res chain seq x y z
N MET A 1 22.29 0.36 -12.58
CA MET A 1 20.93 0.42 -12.00
C MET A 1 20.62 -0.91 -11.35
N GLN A 2 19.80 -0.94 -10.30
CA GLN A 2 19.19 -2.20 -9.85
C GLN A 2 18.30 -2.72 -10.97
N SER A 3 18.38 -4.03 -11.27
CA SER A 3 17.63 -4.66 -12.36
C SER A 3 16.15 -4.31 -12.29
N ASP A 4 15.54 -4.43 -11.10
CA ASP A 4 14.09 -4.24 -10.90
C ASP A 4 13.58 -2.81 -11.17
N TYR A 5 14.45 -1.81 -11.31
CA TYR A 5 13.99 -0.44 -11.62
C TYR A 5 13.58 -0.27 -13.08
N HIS A 6 13.86 -1.25 -13.95
CA HIS A 6 13.44 -1.22 -15.35
C HIS A 6 11.92 -1.00 -15.48
N TRP A 7 11.09 -1.51 -14.56
CA TRP A 7 9.64 -1.29 -14.59
C TRP A 7 9.28 0.20 -14.52
N TRP A 8 10.04 1.03 -13.79
CA TRP A 8 9.77 2.46 -13.75
C TRP A 8 10.12 3.14 -15.08
N GLU A 9 11.18 2.68 -15.74
CA GLU A 9 11.61 3.16 -17.05
C GLU A 9 10.61 2.75 -18.14
N ASP A 10 10.23 1.46 -18.16
CA ASP A 10 9.30 0.86 -19.13
C ASP A 10 7.92 1.53 -19.11
N TYR A 11 7.46 1.96 -17.93
CA TYR A 11 6.19 2.67 -17.76
C TYR A 11 6.32 4.19 -17.79
N GLY A 12 7.49 4.73 -18.11
CA GLY A 12 7.69 6.17 -18.34
C GLY A 12 7.68 7.02 -17.08
N VAL A 13 7.97 6.45 -15.91
CA VAL A 13 8.10 7.21 -14.66
C VAL A 13 9.33 8.12 -14.76
N PRO A 14 9.22 9.44 -14.58
CA PRO A 14 10.38 10.34 -14.68
C PRO A 14 11.55 9.97 -13.75
N ASP A 15 12.79 10.01 -14.24
CA ASP A 15 14.03 9.68 -13.50
C ASP A 15 14.11 10.26 -12.09
N GLN A 16 13.75 11.54 -11.93
CA GLN A 16 13.77 12.24 -10.65
C GLN A 16 12.82 11.61 -9.61
N ILE A 17 11.77 10.95 -10.08
CA ILE A 17 10.83 10.20 -9.26
C ILE A 17 11.42 8.83 -8.97
N GLN A 18 11.91 8.13 -10.00
CA GLN A 18 12.51 6.81 -9.86
C GLN A 18 13.63 6.78 -8.81
N LYS A 19 14.60 7.71 -8.92
CA LYS A 19 15.80 7.79 -8.06
C LYS A 19 15.51 8.05 -6.57
N ASN A 20 14.28 8.41 -6.23
CA ASN A 20 13.85 8.63 -4.85
C ASN A 20 12.78 7.61 -4.41
N THR A 21 12.42 6.66 -5.26
CA THR A 21 11.57 5.54 -4.84
C THR A 21 12.43 4.59 -4.03
N TYR A 22 11.96 4.15 -2.87
CA TYR A 22 12.69 3.19 -2.07
C TYR A 22 11.81 1.99 -1.75
N LEU A 23 12.27 0.83 -2.22
CA LEU A 23 11.59 -0.46 -2.12
C LEU A 23 12.47 -1.43 -1.35
N SER A 24 11.86 -2.17 -0.44
CA SER A 24 12.47 -3.31 0.23
C SER A 24 11.78 -4.59 -0.21
N ARG A 25 12.58 -5.63 -0.42
CA ARG A 25 12.10 -7.01 -0.53
C ARG A 25 12.22 -7.63 0.84
N TYR A 26 11.10 -7.75 1.55
CA TYR A 26 11.08 -8.19 2.94
C TYR A 26 11.07 -9.71 3.03
N VAL A 27 10.26 -10.36 2.19
CA VAL A 27 10.23 -11.82 2.01
C VAL A 27 10.15 -12.08 0.50
N GLU A 28 11.07 -12.88 -0.04
CA GLU A 28 11.15 -13.18 -1.48
C GLU A 28 11.39 -14.68 -1.70
N PRO A 29 10.35 -15.54 -1.52
CA PRO A 29 10.48 -16.94 -1.83
C PRO A 29 10.50 -17.14 -3.36
N PRO A 30 10.83 -18.34 -3.87
CA PRO A 30 10.81 -18.60 -5.30
C PRO A 30 9.46 -18.24 -5.93
N ARG A 31 9.49 -17.59 -7.10
CA ARG A 31 8.29 -17.13 -7.81
C ARG A 31 7.18 -18.18 -7.93
N ALA A 32 7.55 -19.45 -8.13
CA ALA A 32 6.62 -20.56 -8.26
C ALA A 32 5.91 -20.93 -6.95
N SER A 33 6.50 -20.65 -5.78
CA SER A 33 5.86 -20.94 -4.48
C SER A 33 4.94 -19.81 -4.01
N VAL A 34 4.99 -18.62 -4.61
CA VAL A 34 4.21 -17.46 -4.18
C VAL A 34 2.72 -17.67 -4.41
N LYS A 35 1.97 -17.78 -3.31
CA LYS A 35 0.50 -17.80 -3.26
C LYS A 35 -0.07 -16.48 -2.73
N HIS A 36 0.72 -15.75 -1.97
CA HIS A 36 0.30 -14.51 -1.32
C HIS A 36 1.23 -13.37 -1.70
N VAL A 37 0.66 -12.21 -2.03
CA VAL A 37 1.41 -10.97 -2.21
C VAL A 37 1.02 -10.02 -1.10
N VAL A 38 2.02 -9.56 -0.35
CA VAL A 38 1.89 -8.57 0.72
C VAL A 38 2.66 -7.32 0.30
N PHE A 39 1.97 -6.19 0.14
CA PHE A 39 2.62 -4.92 -0.21
C PHE A 39 2.19 -3.79 0.71
N LEU A 40 3.17 -3.20 1.39
CA LEU A 40 2.95 -2.14 2.37
C LEU A 40 3.60 -0.84 1.88
N ALA A 41 2.85 0.25 1.83
CA ALA A 41 3.34 1.54 1.34
C ALA A 41 3.16 2.66 2.36
N SER A 42 4.27 3.31 2.72
CA SER A 42 4.23 4.54 3.48
C SER A 42 3.87 5.73 2.58
N GLY A 43 3.46 6.84 3.21
CA GLY A 43 3.39 8.13 2.53
C GLY A 43 4.76 8.80 2.38
N GLN A 44 4.77 9.93 1.67
CA GLN A 44 5.98 10.75 1.49
C GLN A 44 6.67 11.05 2.83
N ARG A 45 7.97 10.80 2.88
CA ARG A 45 8.81 11.07 4.05
C ARG A 45 9.39 12.48 3.97
N LEU A 46 9.48 13.16 5.12
CA LEU A 46 9.97 14.54 5.24
C LEU A 46 11.17 14.69 6.20
N GLY A 47 11.71 13.58 6.72
CA GLY A 47 13.01 13.55 7.39
C GLY A 47 12.96 13.85 8.89
N LYS A 48 11.99 13.30 9.64
CA LYS A 48 11.89 13.32 11.13
C LYS A 48 11.04 12.19 11.74
N ILE A 49 10.55 11.24 10.97
CA ILE A 49 9.66 10.17 11.47
C ILE A 49 10.52 9.04 12.05
N LYS A 50 10.36 8.76 13.36
CA LYS A 50 11.11 7.71 14.07
C LYS A 50 10.95 6.35 13.41
N ASP A 51 9.72 5.84 13.32
CA ASP A 51 9.36 4.61 12.60
C ASP A 51 8.02 4.82 11.92
N ASN A 52 7.83 4.27 10.71
CA ASN A 52 6.50 4.16 10.12
C ASN A 52 5.84 2.88 10.64
N LEU A 53 4.72 2.96 11.36
CA LEU A 53 4.07 1.77 11.94
C LEU A 53 3.46 0.80 10.91
N ILE A 54 3.43 1.16 9.62
CA ILE A 54 3.05 0.25 8.54
C ILE A 54 4.27 -0.51 8.04
N THR A 55 5.27 0.20 7.51
CA THR A 55 6.41 -0.44 6.84
C THR A 55 7.56 -0.79 7.79
N GLY A 56 7.63 -0.13 8.94
CA GLY A 56 8.57 -0.42 10.04
C GLY A 56 9.96 0.20 9.93
N GLN A 57 10.30 0.84 8.81
CA GLN A 57 11.59 1.53 8.65
C GLN A 57 11.56 2.96 9.21
N ARG A 58 12.72 3.41 9.69
CA ARG A 58 12.98 4.81 10.06
C ARG A 58 12.93 5.75 8.85
N ASP A 59 12.69 7.04 9.11
CA ASP A 59 13.13 8.05 8.14
C ASP A 59 14.64 7.96 8.06
N GLU A 60 15.12 7.61 6.87
CA GLU A 60 16.54 7.59 6.61
C GLU A 60 16.93 8.77 5.74
N ASP A 61 18.15 9.25 5.92
CA ASP A 61 18.79 10.14 4.96
C ASP A 61 18.86 9.46 3.58
N LYS A 62 18.88 10.30 2.53
CA LYS A 62 19.00 9.84 1.15
C LYS A 62 20.15 8.84 1.03
N PHE A 63 19.94 7.79 0.24
CA PHE A 63 21.01 6.87 -0.16
C PHE A 63 22.23 7.68 -0.61
N LYS A 64 23.44 7.24 -0.21
CA LYS A 64 24.66 7.89 -0.66
C LYS A 64 24.73 7.78 -2.20
N LYS A 65 25.34 8.73 -2.89
CA LYS A 65 25.37 8.78 -4.38
C LYS A 65 25.81 7.49 -5.08
N ARG A 66 26.54 6.60 -4.39
CA ARG A 66 27.06 5.32 -4.93
C ARG A 66 26.31 4.09 -4.39
N GLU A 67 25.28 4.29 -3.58
CA GLU A 67 24.55 3.23 -2.91
C GLU A 67 23.27 2.93 -3.67
N SER A 68 23.12 1.70 -4.13
CA SER A 68 21.91 1.23 -4.83
C SER A 68 20.98 0.40 -3.94
N SER A 69 21.47 -0.06 -2.78
CA SER A 69 20.75 -0.92 -1.85
C SER A 69 21.44 -0.94 -0.48
N ARG A 70 20.65 -1.14 0.58
CA ARG A 70 21.12 -1.45 1.93
C ARG A 70 20.08 -2.27 2.68
N ASN A 71 20.54 -2.93 3.73
CA ASN A 71 19.66 -3.56 4.70
C ASN A 71 19.20 -2.51 5.71
N LEU A 72 17.91 -2.54 6.05
CA LEU A 72 17.30 -1.70 7.06
C LEU A 72 16.57 -2.58 8.06
N GLU A 73 16.67 -2.23 9.33
CA GLU A 73 15.88 -2.88 10.37
C GLU A 73 14.39 -2.53 10.22
N ILE A 74 13.54 -3.49 10.58
CA ILE A 74 12.09 -3.34 10.63
C ILE A 74 11.70 -3.32 12.11
N SER A 75 11.02 -2.26 12.54
CA SER A 75 10.48 -2.16 13.89
C SER A 75 9.52 -3.32 14.18
N THR A 76 9.67 -3.95 15.35
CA THR A 76 8.80 -5.05 15.82
C THR A 76 7.35 -4.60 16.02
N GLU A 77 7.14 -3.30 16.24
CA GLU A 77 5.82 -2.69 16.39
C GLU A 77 5.11 -2.46 15.04
N SER A 78 5.80 -2.68 13.92
CA SER A 78 5.24 -2.44 12.60
C SER A 78 4.28 -3.53 12.14
N LEU A 79 3.30 -3.14 11.33
CA LEU A 79 2.43 -4.09 10.65
C LEU A 79 3.23 -5.09 9.81
N ALA A 80 4.27 -4.63 9.10
CA ALA A 80 5.17 -5.48 8.33
C ALA A 80 5.75 -6.63 9.16
N PHE A 81 6.26 -6.34 10.36
CA PHE A 81 6.81 -7.36 11.26
C PHE A 81 5.71 -8.30 11.76
N ARG A 82 4.63 -7.74 12.29
CA ARG A 82 3.54 -8.48 12.95
C ARG A 82 2.79 -9.44 12.02
N LEU A 83 2.68 -9.12 10.72
CA LEU A 83 2.07 -10.03 9.75
C LEU A 83 2.77 -11.40 9.69
N PHE A 84 4.09 -11.44 9.92
CA PHE A 84 4.86 -12.68 9.87
C PHE A 84 5.12 -13.26 11.25
N ASP A 85 5.48 -12.41 12.22
CA ASP A 85 5.74 -12.84 13.60
C ASP A 85 4.51 -13.49 14.25
N GLU A 86 3.32 -12.94 13.98
CA GLU A 86 2.08 -13.52 14.49
C GLU A 86 1.57 -14.69 13.64
N GLY A 87 2.22 -15.06 12.53
CA GLY A 87 1.84 -16.16 11.66
C GLY A 87 0.58 -15.88 10.82
N ILE A 88 0.32 -14.62 10.44
CA ILE A 88 -0.75 -14.27 9.49
C ILE A 88 -0.38 -14.78 8.09
N TYR A 89 0.88 -14.57 7.71
CA TYR A 89 1.47 -15.01 6.45
C TYR A 89 2.71 -15.87 6.72
N SER A 90 2.90 -16.92 5.93
CA SER A 90 4.12 -17.74 5.94
C SER A 90 5.19 -17.12 5.05
N THR A 91 6.45 -17.23 5.46
CA THR A 91 7.58 -16.81 4.62
C THR A 91 7.83 -17.72 3.42
N ASP A 92 7.25 -18.93 3.41
CA ASP A 92 7.52 -19.94 2.38
C ASP A 92 6.73 -19.70 1.07
N ASP A 93 5.54 -19.10 1.18
CA ASP A 93 4.63 -18.87 0.06
C ASP A 93 4.09 -17.44 -0.04
N THR A 94 4.71 -16.49 0.68
CA THR A 94 4.36 -15.07 0.62
C THR A 94 5.50 -14.23 0.07
N PHE A 95 5.27 -13.55 -1.04
CA PHE A 95 6.12 -12.42 -1.44
C PHE A 95 5.69 -11.18 -0.65
N ALA A 96 6.62 -10.55 0.07
CA ALA A 96 6.36 -9.36 0.86
C ALA A 96 7.32 -8.22 0.47
N ALA A 97 6.75 -7.06 0.14
CA ALA A 97 7.50 -5.87 -0.24
C ALA A 97 7.01 -4.62 0.49
N LEU A 98 7.95 -3.73 0.77
CA LEU A 98 7.72 -2.51 1.53
C LEU A 98 8.17 -1.31 0.70
N ALA A 99 7.27 -0.36 0.42
CA ALA A 99 7.61 0.92 -0.18
C ALA A 99 7.64 1.99 0.91
N PHE A 100 8.81 2.22 1.51
CA PHE A 100 8.95 3.19 2.59
C PHE A 100 9.17 4.63 2.10
N ASP A 101 9.48 4.86 0.82
CA ASP A 101 9.09 6.07 0.11
C ASP A 101 8.52 5.67 -1.25
N ALA A 102 7.20 5.68 -1.34
CA ALA A 102 6.51 5.23 -2.54
C ALA A 102 6.60 6.23 -3.71
N ARG A 103 7.05 7.47 -3.45
CA ARG A 103 7.04 8.60 -4.37
C ARG A 103 5.70 8.85 -5.05
N PHE A 104 4.60 8.46 -4.42
CA PHE A 104 3.25 8.73 -4.90
C PHE A 104 2.76 10.12 -4.45
N ASN A 105 3.54 11.16 -4.79
CA ASN A 105 3.41 12.47 -4.16
C ASN A 105 2.17 13.27 -4.59
N TRP A 106 1.76 14.20 -3.73
CA TRP A 106 0.58 15.02 -3.95
C TRP A 106 0.66 15.87 -5.22
N GLY A 107 1.81 16.49 -5.50
CA GLY A 107 1.99 17.37 -6.67
C GLY A 107 2.12 16.66 -8.02
N PHE A 108 1.97 15.33 -8.06
CA PHE A 108 2.14 14.58 -9.30
C PHE A 108 0.88 14.63 -10.17
N SER A 109 1.09 14.74 -11.48
CA SER A 109 0.04 14.74 -12.48
C SER A 109 -0.72 13.41 -12.49
N LYS A 110 -1.93 13.40 -13.06
CA LYS A 110 -2.70 12.17 -13.26
C LYS A 110 -1.92 11.12 -14.05
N ARG A 111 -1.17 11.56 -15.06
CA ARG A 111 -0.31 10.70 -15.89
C ARG A 111 0.80 10.06 -15.06
N ASN A 112 1.61 10.87 -14.36
CA ASN A 112 2.70 10.36 -13.51
C ASN A 112 2.19 9.34 -12.49
N LYS A 113 1.03 9.60 -11.86
CA LYS A 113 0.43 8.64 -10.93
C LYS A 113 -0.02 7.34 -11.60
N SER A 114 -0.52 7.40 -12.83
CA SER A 114 -0.86 6.20 -13.61
C SER A 114 0.39 5.39 -13.94
N ASP A 115 1.45 6.06 -14.38
CA ASP A 115 2.74 5.45 -14.74
C ASP A 115 3.35 4.74 -13.52
N ILE A 116 3.37 5.41 -12.36
CA ILE A 116 3.85 4.83 -11.10
C ILE A 116 3.02 3.59 -10.71
N VAL A 117 1.68 3.67 -10.75
CA VAL A 117 0.82 2.53 -10.41
C VAL A 117 1.06 1.36 -11.36
N ASN A 118 1.25 1.61 -12.64
CA ASN A 118 1.54 0.56 -13.61
C ASN A 118 2.92 -0.07 -13.37
N ALA A 119 3.94 0.72 -13.06
CA ALA A 119 5.28 0.23 -12.70
C ALA A 119 5.23 -0.68 -11.46
N TYR A 120 4.60 -0.22 -10.37
CA TYR A 120 4.41 -1.05 -9.17
C TYR A 120 3.65 -2.33 -9.46
N PHE A 121 2.55 -2.24 -10.21
CA PHE A 121 1.73 -3.39 -10.52
C PHE A 121 2.49 -4.44 -11.35
N ALA A 122 3.23 -4.01 -12.38
CA ALA A 122 4.04 -4.91 -13.20
C ALA A 122 5.18 -5.54 -12.40
N TRP A 123 5.85 -4.75 -11.56
CA TRP A 123 6.89 -5.26 -10.66
C TRP A 123 6.32 -6.31 -9.71
N LEU A 124 5.21 -6.04 -9.01
CA LEU A 124 4.56 -7.02 -8.12
C LEU A 124 4.11 -8.26 -8.88
N LYS A 125 3.52 -8.09 -10.08
CA LYS A 125 3.10 -9.20 -10.95
C LYS A 125 4.25 -10.11 -11.38
N SER A 126 5.46 -9.56 -11.52
CA SER A 126 6.66 -10.35 -11.86
C SER A 126 7.06 -11.35 -10.77
N LYS A 127 6.54 -11.21 -9.55
CA LYS A 127 6.96 -11.97 -8.37
C LYS A 127 6.16 -13.25 -8.13
N PHE A 128 5.10 -13.50 -8.91
CA PHE A 128 4.30 -14.71 -8.79
C PHE A 128 3.95 -15.31 -10.15
N GLU A 129 3.47 -16.55 -10.13
CA GLU A 129 2.78 -17.17 -11.25
C GLU A 129 1.27 -16.97 -11.06
N SER A 130 0.59 -16.44 -12.09
CA SER A 130 -0.83 -16.06 -11.98
C SER A 130 -1.74 -17.20 -11.52
N ASN A 131 -1.40 -18.46 -11.86
CA ASN A 131 -2.18 -19.64 -11.50
C ASN A 131 -2.03 -20.04 -10.02
N ASN A 132 -0.98 -19.56 -9.34
CA ASN A 132 -0.70 -19.89 -7.95
C ASN A 132 -1.20 -18.81 -6.99
N LEU A 133 -1.45 -17.59 -7.48
CA LEU A 133 -1.89 -16.47 -6.66
C LEU A 133 -3.28 -16.71 -6.05
N GLN A 134 -3.36 -16.64 -4.73
CA GLN A 134 -4.59 -16.84 -3.95
C GLN A 134 -5.07 -15.54 -3.31
N SER A 135 -4.16 -14.71 -2.81
CA SER A 135 -4.52 -13.42 -2.24
C SER A 135 -3.46 -12.33 -2.43
N VAL A 136 -3.94 -11.10 -2.42
CA VAL A 136 -3.15 -9.87 -2.42
C VAL A 136 -3.60 -9.02 -1.23
N TYR A 137 -2.69 -8.77 -0.30
CA TYR A 137 -2.89 -7.87 0.82
C TYR A 137 -2.09 -6.59 0.59
N LEU A 138 -2.79 -5.47 0.63
CA LEU A 138 -2.21 -4.15 0.40
C LEU A 138 -2.49 -3.27 1.61
N ALA A 139 -1.47 -2.69 2.21
CA ALA A 139 -1.68 -1.73 3.30
C ALA A 139 -0.93 -0.44 3.03
N GLY A 140 -1.51 0.70 3.36
CA GLY A 140 -0.79 1.95 3.14
C GLY A 140 -1.31 3.14 3.92
N HIS A 141 -0.38 4.02 4.28
CA HIS A 141 -0.68 5.24 5.03
C HIS A 141 -0.51 6.49 4.18
N SER A 142 -1.37 7.50 4.38
CA SER A 142 -1.26 8.80 3.70
C SER A 142 -1.25 8.64 2.18
N ARG A 143 -0.21 9.12 1.49
CA ARG A 143 -0.05 8.98 0.04
C ARG A 143 0.17 7.52 -0.38
N GLY A 144 0.77 6.70 0.48
CA GLY A 144 0.89 5.25 0.28
C GLY A 144 -0.47 4.56 0.31
N GLY A 145 -1.38 5.03 1.17
CA GLY A 145 -2.80 4.62 1.17
C GLY A 145 -3.48 4.83 -0.18
N ALA A 146 -3.26 5.99 -0.80
CA ALA A 146 -3.79 6.26 -2.13
C ALA A 146 -3.17 5.39 -3.24
N LEU A 147 -1.89 5.04 -3.12
CA LEU A 147 -1.23 4.10 -4.03
C LEU A 147 -1.85 2.70 -3.92
N VAL A 148 -1.97 2.15 -2.71
CA VAL A 148 -2.47 0.78 -2.53
C VAL A 148 -3.92 0.64 -2.96
N LEU A 149 -4.76 1.65 -2.77
CA LEU A 149 -6.12 1.65 -3.29
C LEU A 149 -6.16 1.57 -4.82
N ARG A 150 -5.27 2.29 -5.52
CA ARG A 150 -5.17 2.21 -6.99
C ARG A 150 -4.62 0.86 -7.46
N LEU A 151 -3.64 0.30 -6.75
CA LEU A 151 -3.11 -1.04 -7.03
C LEU A 151 -4.20 -2.10 -6.85
N ALA A 152 -5.00 -2.00 -5.78
CA ALA A 152 -6.10 -2.91 -5.52
C ALA A 152 -7.10 -2.96 -6.69
N LYS A 153 -7.39 -1.79 -7.29
CA LYS A 153 -8.27 -1.69 -8.45
C LYS A 153 -7.69 -2.47 -9.65
N LYS A 154 -6.39 -2.35 -9.92
CA LYS A 154 -5.73 -3.10 -11.00
C LYS A 154 -5.72 -4.61 -10.73
N PHE A 155 -5.41 -5.03 -9.51
CA PHE A 155 -5.48 -6.45 -9.15
C PHE A 155 -6.90 -7.01 -9.29
N GLN A 156 -7.93 -6.26 -8.91
CA GLN A 156 -9.33 -6.66 -9.08
C GLN A 156 -9.78 -6.71 -10.55
N GLU A 157 -9.22 -5.85 -11.41
CA GLU A 157 -9.51 -5.85 -12.84
C GLU A 157 -8.84 -7.03 -13.56
N GLU A 158 -7.60 -7.38 -13.18
CA GLU A 158 -6.84 -8.43 -13.86
C GLU A 158 -7.00 -9.83 -13.24
N PHE A 159 -7.24 -9.90 -11.93
CA PHE A 159 -7.39 -11.14 -11.16
C PHE A 159 -8.70 -11.14 -10.36
N PRO A 160 -9.88 -11.11 -11.01
CA PRO A 160 -11.17 -10.94 -10.34
C PRO A 160 -11.53 -12.09 -9.37
N ASN A 161 -10.86 -13.23 -9.46
CA ASN A 161 -11.08 -14.39 -8.60
C ASN A 161 -10.09 -14.46 -7.41
N VAL A 162 -9.08 -13.60 -7.38
CA VAL A 162 -8.10 -13.53 -6.30
C VAL A 162 -8.64 -12.64 -5.18
N ALA A 163 -8.46 -13.05 -3.93
CA ALA A 163 -8.84 -12.24 -2.79
C ALA A 163 -7.94 -11.00 -2.69
N VAL A 164 -8.51 -9.80 -2.81
CA VAL A 164 -7.77 -8.54 -2.64
C VAL A 164 -8.26 -7.84 -1.37
N ILE A 165 -7.36 -7.66 -0.42
CA ILE A 165 -7.61 -7.06 0.89
C ILE A 165 -6.81 -5.77 0.98
N VAL A 166 -7.46 -4.68 1.41
CA VAL A 166 -6.82 -3.37 1.52
C VAL A 166 -7.04 -2.74 2.87
N ASP A 167 -5.94 -2.40 3.56
CA ASP A 167 -5.96 -1.57 4.77
C ASP A 167 -5.40 -0.18 4.45
N ALA A 168 -6.29 0.79 4.29
CA ALA A 168 -5.95 2.17 3.96
C ALA A 168 -6.02 3.06 5.20
N PHE A 169 -4.85 3.53 5.66
CA PHE A 169 -4.68 4.39 6.83
C PHE A 169 -4.61 5.85 6.42
N ASP A 170 -5.68 6.60 6.68
CA ASP A 170 -5.83 8.00 6.27
C ASP A 170 -5.32 8.28 4.84
N PRO A 171 -5.88 7.61 3.81
CA PRO A 171 -5.39 7.75 2.44
C PRO A 171 -5.54 9.18 1.95
N VAL A 172 -4.47 9.74 1.38
CA VAL A 172 -4.42 11.12 0.85
C VAL A 172 -4.36 11.10 -0.68
N PRO A 173 -5.50 11.22 -1.39
CA PRO A 173 -5.51 11.43 -2.83
C PRO A 173 -5.05 12.85 -3.18
N ASN A 174 -4.70 13.06 -4.45
CA ASN A 174 -4.44 14.39 -4.99
C ASN A 174 -5.76 15.08 -5.34
N LYS A 175 -6.07 16.12 -4.57
CA LYS A 175 -7.21 17.02 -4.76
C LYS A 175 -7.36 17.63 -6.16
N THR A 176 -6.24 17.82 -6.89
CA THR A 176 -6.26 18.43 -8.22
C THR A 176 -6.63 17.43 -9.31
N ILE A 177 -6.66 16.14 -9.00
CA ILE A 177 -7.17 15.10 -9.89
C ILE A 177 -8.64 14.88 -9.55
N ARG A 178 -9.52 15.47 -10.37
CA ARG A 178 -10.97 15.32 -10.22
C ARG A 178 -11.35 13.83 -10.16
N GLY A 179 -11.99 13.42 -9.06
CA GLY A 179 -12.47 12.05 -8.86
C GLY A 179 -11.41 11.01 -8.49
N GLU A 180 -10.19 11.40 -8.09
CA GLU A 180 -9.23 10.44 -7.54
C GLU A 180 -9.82 9.72 -6.31
N LEU A 181 -9.79 8.39 -6.31
CA LEU A 181 -10.45 7.53 -5.30
C LEU A 181 -11.95 7.80 -5.12
N GLY A 182 -12.61 8.31 -6.15
CA GLY A 182 -14.03 8.69 -6.09
C GLY A 182 -14.29 9.96 -5.28
N ALA A 183 -13.27 10.81 -5.07
CA ALA A 183 -13.42 12.01 -4.27
C ALA A 183 -14.24 13.12 -4.96
N PHE A 184 -15.30 13.57 -4.27
CA PHE A 184 -16.08 14.77 -4.59
C PHE A 184 -15.95 15.79 -3.45
N ASN A 185 -16.39 17.03 -3.65
CA ASN A 185 -16.25 18.13 -2.68
C ASN A 185 -17.07 17.93 -1.38
N SER A 186 -17.87 16.87 -1.26
CA SER A 186 -18.69 16.54 -0.09
C SER A 186 -18.07 15.40 0.71
N SER A 187 -18.13 15.49 2.05
CA SER A 187 -17.78 14.38 2.95
C SER A 187 -18.72 13.20 2.74
N ILE A 188 -18.17 11.99 2.82
CA ILE A 188 -18.90 10.73 2.64
C ILE A 188 -18.62 9.86 3.87
N ASP A 189 -19.68 9.30 4.44
CA ASP A 189 -19.61 8.39 5.59
C ASP A 189 -19.08 7.01 5.15
N ASN A 190 -17.75 6.88 5.11
CA ASN A 190 -17.06 5.71 4.58
C ASN A 190 -15.72 5.32 5.27
N PRO A 191 -15.30 5.88 6.43
CA PRO A 191 -14.29 5.22 7.25
C PRO A 191 -14.91 4.42 8.40
N VAL A 192 -14.27 3.31 8.78
CA VAL A 192 -14.54 2.63 10.04
C VAL A 192 -14.02 3.54 11.16
N ALA A 193 -14.91 4.22 11.88
CA ALA A 193 -14.57 5.26 12.86
C ALA A 193 -14.37 4.74 14.30
N ASN A 194 -14.31 3.41 14.51
CA ASN A 194 -14.44 2.80 15.84
C ASN A 194 -13.14 2.58 16.63
N PHE A 195 -12.03 3.27 16.34
CA PHE A 195 -10.82 3.12 17.16
C PHE A 195 -9.95 4.38 17.23
N PRO A 196 -9.61 4.80 18.47
CA PRO A 196 -10.44 5.70 19.26
C PRO A 196 -10.62 7.05 18.56
N ARG A 197 -11.76 7.72 18.80
CA ARG A 197 -12.03 9.08 18.31
C ARG A 197 -10.91 10.03 18.74
N ASP A 198 -9.93 10.22 17.88
CA ASP A 198 -8.98 11.30 17.98
C ASP A 198 -9.75 12.59 17.72
N THR A 199 -10.15 13.27 18.79
CA THR A 199 -10.97 14.50 18.72
C THR A 199 -10.28 15.61 17.91
N ALA A 200 -8.95 15.54 17.75
CA ALA A 200 -8.20 16.42 16.87
C ALA A 200 -8.47 16.16 15.37
N LEU A 201 -8.91 14.96 14.99
CA LEU A 201 -9.24 14.56 13.62
C LEU A 201 -10.74 14.71 13.29
N SER A 202 -11.62 14.81 14.29
CA SER A 202 -13.06 15.05 14.08
C SER A 202 -13.40 16.50 13.73
N GLU A 203 -12.56 17.45 14.14
CA GLU A 203 -12.79 18.89 13.88
C GLU A 203 -12.15 19.36 12.57
N ASN A 204 -11.15 18.62 12.07
CA ASN A 204 -10.39 19.04 10.90
C ASN A 204 -11.03 18.50 9.60
N LYS A 205 -11.82 19.36 8.94
CA LYS A 205 -12.44 19.17 7.60
C LYS A 205 -11.42 18.93 6.45
N GLY A 206 -10.17 18.60 6.78
CA GLY A 206 -9.05 18.30 5.89
C GLY A 206 -8.73 16.81 5.71
N ASN A 207 -9.33 15.91 6.49
CA ASN A 207 -9.01 14.48 6.45
C ASN A 207 -9.61 13.80 5.20
N TRP A 208 -8.74 13.16 4.41
CA TRP A 208 -9.08 12.67 3.08
C TRP A 208 -9.77 11.30 3.07
N ALA A 209 -9.62 10.53 4.15
CA ALA A 209 -10.38 9.31 4.36
C ALA A 209 -11.91 9.55 4.25
N TRP A 210 -12.39 10.71 4.73
CA TRP A 210 -13.79 11.16 4.66
C TRP A 210 -14.21 11.70 3.31
N LYS A 211 -13.27 11.88 2.38
CA LYS A 211 -13.53 12.48 1.06
C LYS A 211 -13.46 11.45 -0.05
N SER A 212 -13.22 10.17 0.25
CA SER A 212 -13.04 9.13 -0.76
C SER A 212 -14.25 8.20 -0.81
N ASN A 213 -15.00 8.24 -1.92
CA ASN A 213 -16.11 7.31 -2.16
C ASN A 213 -15.59 5.97 -2.69
N LEU A 214 -15.11 5.10 -1.79
CA LEU A 214 -14.54 3.82 -2.21
C LEU A 214 -15.62 2.88 -2.77
N ARG A 215 -16.88 3.02 -2.32
CA ARG A 215 -18.01 2.25 -2.86
C ARG A 215 -18.20 2.52 -4.36
N THR A 216 -18.24 3.79 -4.76
CA THR A 216 -18.34 4.16 -6.18
C THR A 216 -17.04 3.87 -6.94
N TYR A 217 -15.88 4.05 -6.31
CA TYR A 217 -14.58 3.86 -6.97
C TYR A 217 -14.33 2.41 -7.43
N TYR A 218 -14.75 1.43 -6.61
CA TYR A 218 -14.60 0.00 -6.94
C TYR A 218 -15.86 -0.60 -7.59
N GLY A 219 -17.05 -0.07 -7.29
CA GLY A 219 -18.30 -0.75 -7.59
C GLY A 219 -18.47 -2.03 -6.75
N HIS A 220 -19.49 -2.83 -7.05
CA HIS A 220 -19.64 -4.16 -6.43
C HIS A 220 -18.60 -5.12 -7.01
N LYS A 221 -17.72 -5.63 -6.16
CA LYS A 221 -16.65 -6.57 -6.52
C LYS A 221 -16.70 -7.80 -5.62
N LYS A 222 -16.46 -8.97 -6.23
CA LYS A 222 -16.33 -10.25 -5.52
C LYS A 222 -14.90 -10.38 -5.00
N ASN A 223 -14.72 -11.07 -3.87
CA ASN A 223 -13.39 -11.32 -3.28
C ASN A 223 -12.58 -10.04 -3.03
N PHE A 224 -13.25 -8.97 -2.62
CA PHE A 224 -12.63 -7.68 -2.38
C PHE A 224 -13.05 -7.10 -1.03
N SER A 225 -12.10 -6.61 -0.25
CA SER A 225 -12.36 -5.98 1.05
C SER A 225 -11.46 -4.77 1.25
N VAL A 226 -12.04 -3.68 1.75
CA VAL A 226 -11.32 -2.43 2.04
C VAL A 226 -11.68 -1.93 3.41
N PHE A 227 -10.66 -1.79 4.26
CA PHE A 227 -10.73 -1.13 5.54
C PHE A 227 -10.12 0.26 5.39
N ASN A 228 -10.99 1.26 5.26
CA ASN A 228 -10.59 2.67 5.22
C ASN A 228 -10.64 3.23 6.64
N MET A 229 -9.48 3.46 7.24
CA MET A 229 -9.35 3.80 8.65
C MET A 229 -8.86 5.24 8.81
N LEU A 230 -9.49 5.98 9.73
CA LEU A 230 -9.08 7.33 10.10
C LEU A 230 -8.08 7.24 11.26
N ILE A 231 -6.80 7.06 10.95
CA ILE A 231 -5.75 6.94 11.98
C ILE A 231 -4.63 7.93 11.67
N GLY A 232 -4.34 8.84 12.61
CA GLY A 232 -3.30 9.87 12.52
C GLY A 232 -1.87 9.36 12.75
N GLY A 233 -1.53 8.18 12.22
CA GLY A 233 -0.19 7.61 12.33
C GLY A 233 0.14 6.80 13.59
N LYS A 234 -0.85 6.48 14.44
CA LYS A 234 -0.73 5.50 15.54
C LYS A 234 -1.53 4.24 15.23
N ILE A 235 -0.90 3.26 14.56
CA ILE A 235 -1.50 1.97 14.20
C ILE A 235 -1.21 0.96 15.33
N PHE A 236 -2.19 0.69 16.19
CA PHE A 236 -2.11 -0.36 17.22
C PHE A 236 -3.21 -1.41 16.95
N GLY A 237 -2.91 -2.70 17.17
CA GLY A 237 -3.91 -3.80 17.16
C GLY A 237 -4.30 -4.45 15.81
N LEU A 238 -3.96 -3.87 14.66
CA LEU A 238 -4.60 -4.25 13.38
C LEU A 238 -4.15 -5.55 12.71
N ALA A 239 -2.97 -6.08 13.04
CA ALA A 239 -2.53 -7.36 12.47
C ALA A 239 -3.52 -8.49 12.78
N GLN A 240 -4.21 -8.45 13.94
CA GLN A 240 -5.23 -9.43 14.30
C GLN A 240 -6.52 -9.29 13.48
N GLU A 241 -6.88 -8.08 13.05
CA GLU A 241 -8.08 -7.84 12.23
C GLU A 241 -7.91 -8.41 10.81
N THR A 242 -6.67 -8.54 10.30
CA THR A 242 -6.38 -9.22 9.03
C THR A 242 -6.72 -10.72 9.05
N ARG A 243 -6.73 -11.37 10.24
CA ARG A 243 -7.12 -12.78 10.39
C ARG A 243 -8.61 -13.04 10.18
N ALA A 244 -9.46 -12.03 10.34
CA ALA A 244 -10.92 -12.20 10.28
C ALA A 244 -11.43 -12.51 8.86
N ILE A 245 -10.59 -12.31 7.84
CA ILE A 245 -10.89 -12.56 6.43
C ILE A 245 -10.34 -13.93 6.05
N LYS A 246 -10.86 -14.99 6.68
CA LYS A 246 -10.59 -16.36 6.20
C LYS A 246 -11.13 -16.48 4.78
N SER A 247 -10.29 -16.95 3.86
CA SER A 247 -10.65 -17.33 2.48
C SER A 247 -11.99 -18.07 2.48
N PRO A 248 -12.87 -17.84 1.48
CA PRO A 248 -14.09 -18.62 1.37
C PRO A 248 -13.70 -20.09 1.31
N THR A 249 -14.04 -20.83 2.36
CA THR A 249 -13.95 -22.28 2.38
C THR A 249 -14.67 -22.78 1.14
N ARG A 250 -13.92 -23.38 0.20
CA ARG A 250 -14.51 -24.18 -0.87
C ARG A 250 -15.34 -25.26 -0.17
N ARG A 251 -16.66 -25.14 -0.27
CA ARG A 251 -17.58 -26.26 -0.07
C ARG A 251 -17.62 -27.07 -1.35
#